data_AF-A0A377DK33-F1
#
_entry.id   AF-A0A377DK33-F1
#
_cell.length_a   1.000
_cell.length_b   1.000
_cell.length_c   1.000
_cell.angle_alpha   90.00
_cell.angle_beta   90.00
_cell.angle_gamma   90.00
#
_symmetry.space_group_name_H-M   'P 1'
#
loop_
_entity.id
_entity.type
_entity.pdbx_description
1 polymer ?
#
loop_
_entity_poly.entity_id
_entity_poly.type
_entity_poly.pdbx_seq_one_letter_code
_entity_poly.pdbx_strand_id
1 'polypeptide(L)'
;MVDLEHAALQVGKGIIPPPLREYGASEVRSVTRAFNHMAAGVKQLADDRTLLMAGVSHDLRTPLTRIRLATEMMSEQDGYLAESINKDIEECNAIIEQFIDYLRTGQEMPMEMADLNAVLGEVIAAEVAMSGKLKPRFTPAALK
;
A
#
# COMPACT_ATOMS: atom_id res chain seq x y z
N MET A 1 -13.89 -0.22 31.75
CA MET A 1 -13.24 1.07 31.47
C MET A 1 -11.87 0.86 30.84
N VAL A 2 -11.04 -0.03 31.41
CA VAL A 2 -9.78 -0.49 30.79
C VAL A 2 -9.98 -1.00 29.36
N ASP A 3 -11.06 -1.74 29.10
CA ASP A 3 -11.38 -2.22 27.74
C ASP A 3 -11.63 -1.08 26.72
N LEU A 4 -12.25 0.02 27.15
CA LEU A 4 -12.59 1.15 26.29
C LEU A 4 -11.35 2.00 25.97
N GLU A 5 -10.53 2.26 26.99
CA GLU A 5 -9.27 2.96 26.83
C GLU A 5 -8.32 2.18 25.90
N HIS A 6 -8.18 0.88 26.13
CA HIS A 6 -7.36 0.02 25.29
C HIS A 6 -7.88 0.00 23.84
N ALA A 7 -9.18 -0.15 23.63
CA ALA A 7 -9.78 -0.11 22.30
C ALA A 7 -9.58 1.24 21.61
N ALA A 8 -9.67 2.35 22.34
CA ALA A 8 -9.42 3.68 21.77
C ALA A 8 -7.97 3.86 21.32
N LEU A 9 -7.00 3.34 22.10
CA LEU A 9 -5.58 3.33 21.71
C LEU A 9 -5.34 2.44 20.48
N GLN A 10 -6.04 1.32 20.35
CA GLN A 10 -5.99 0.46 19.16
C GLN A 10 -6.50 1.20 17.92
N VAL A 11 -7.68 1.84 18.02
CA VAL A 11 -8.23 2.65 16.91
C VAL A 11 -7.29 3.80 16.55
N GLY A 12 -6.66 4.44 17.53
CA GLY A 12 -5.65 5.47 17.30
C GLY A 12 -4.39 4.99 16.56
N LYS A 13 -4.11 3.68 16.59
CA LYS A 13 -3.03 3.03 15.82
C LYS A 13 -3.50 2.50 14.46
N GLY A 14 -4.77 2.69 14.11
CA GLY A 14 -5.37 2.14 12.88
C GLY A 14 -5.91 0.72 13.03
N ILE A 15 -5.79 0.10 14.21
CA ILE A 15 -6.33 -1.23 14.48
C ILE A 15 -7.78 -1.07 14.89
N ILE A 16 -8.71 -1.63 14.10
CA ILE A 16 -10.14 -1.57 14.42
C ILE A 16 -10.53 -2.82 15.22
N PRO A 17 -10.73 -2.72 16.55
CA PRO A 17 -11.15 -3.85 17.35
C PRO A 17 -12.61 -4.23 17.06
N PRO A 18 -13.04 -5.45 17.41
CA PRO A 18 -14.45 -5.81 17.39
C PRO A 18 -15.26 -4.90 18.34
N PRO A 19 -16.57 -4.68 18.07
CA PRO A 19 -17.41 -3.84 18.90
C PRO A 19 -17.38 -4.25 20.37
N LEU A 20 -17.19 -3.27 21.25
CA LEU A 20 -17.19 -3.50 22.68
C LEU A 20 -18.61 -3.79 23.17
N ARG A 21 -18.74 -4.69 24.15
CA ARG A 21 -20.03 -4.96 24.79
C ARG A 21 -20.50 -3.73 25.58
N GLU A 22 -21.76 -3.35 25.41
CA GLU A 22 -22.38 -2.26 26.16
C GLU A 22 -22.86 -2.75 27.53
N TYR A 23 -22.03 -2.63 28.57
CA TYR A 23 -22.39 -3.02 29.95
C TYR A 23 -22.11 -1.91 30.97
N GLY A 24 -22.72 -2.01 32.17
CA GLY A 24 -22.55 -1.07 33.26
C GLY A 24 -23.61 0.04 33.31
N ALA A 25 -23.25 1.16 33.95
CA ALA A 25 -24.12 2.32 34.12
C ALA A 25 -24.59 2.89 32.77
N SER A 26 -25.71 3.62 32.77
CA SER A 26 -26.30 4.25 31.57
C SER A 26 -25.29 5.09 30.79
N GLU A 27 -24.48 5.86 31.49
CA GLU A 27 -23.46 6.75 30.94
C GLU A 27 -22.36 5.94 30.24
N VAL A 28 -21.89 4.87 30.88
CA VAL A 28 -20.85 3.99 30.34
C VAL A 28 -21.35 3.27 29.08
N ARG A 29 -22.60 2.79 29.10
CA ARG A 29 -23.23 2.18 27.91
C ARG A 29 -23.36 3.18 26.76
N SER A 30 -23.81 4.41 27.04
CA SER A 30 -23.95 5.46 26.04
C SER A 30 -22.61 5.81 25.37
N VAL A 31 -21.55 6.00 26.17
CA VAL A 31 -20.20 6.28 25.66
C VAL A 31 -19.66 5.10 24.85
N THR A 32 -19.84 3.86 25.33
CA THR A 32 -19.40 2.65 24.62
C THR A 32 -20.10 2.52 23.25
N ARG A 33 -21.39 2.83 23.19
CA ARG A 33 -22.15 2.84 21.93
C ARG A 33 -21.63 3.91 20.96
N ALA A 34 -21.43 5.13 21.44
CA ALA A 34 -20.88 6.22 20.63
C ALA A 34 -19.48 5.86 20.10
N PHE A 35 -18.64 5.25 20.93
CA PHE A 35 -17.32 4.74 20.54
C PHE A 35 -17.42 3.66 19.44
N ASN A 36 -18.29 2.67 19.61
CA ASN A 36 -18.48 1.61 18.60
C ASN A 36 -18.92 2.19 17.24
N HIS A 37 -19.82 3.17 17.24
CA HIS A 37 -20.22 3.86 16.01
C HIS A 37 -19.06 4.63 15.36
N MET A 38 -18.27 5.35 16.15
CA MET A 38 -17.10 6.07 15.67
C MET A 38 -16.07 5.10 15.08
N ALA A 39 -15.73 4.01 15.78
CA ALA A 39 -14.79 3.00 15.30
C ALA A 39 -15.24 2.35 13.99
N ALA A 40 -16.54 2.04 13.87
CA ALA A 40 -17.12 1.54 12.62
C ALA A 40 -17.04 2.57 11.48
N GLY A 41 -17.30 3.86 11.77
CA GLY A 41 -17.17 4.94 10.80
C GLY A 41 -15.73 5.15 10.32
N VAL A 42 -14.76 5.10 11.22
CA VAL A 42 -13.32 5.16 10.89
C VAL A 42 -12.93 4.00 9.97
N LYS A 43 -13.38 2.79 10.30
CA LYS A 43 -13.16 1.61 9.45
C LYS A 43 -13.74 1.80 8.05
N GLN A 44 -15.00 2.22 7.96
CA GLN A 44 -15.67 2.43 6.67
C GLN A 44 -14.92 3.47 5.83
N LEU A 45 -14.47 4.58 6.43
CA LEU A 45 -13.71 5.59 5.71
C LEU A 45 -12.37 5.05 5.18
N ALA A 46 -11.69 4.18 5.94
CA ALA A 46 -10.46 3.52 5.50
C ALA A 46 -10.72 2.52 4.37
N ASP A 47 -11.81 1.74 4.45
CA ASP A 47 -12.22 0.79 3.42
C ASP A 47 -12.62 1.53 2.12
N ASP A 48 -13.41 2.59 2.22
CA ASP A 48 -13.83 3.43 1.09
C ASP A 48 -12.63 4.10 0.41
N ARG A 49 -11.67 4.60 1.21
CA ARG A 49 -10.42 5.15 0.67
C ARG A 49 -9.65 4.09 -0.12
N THR A 50 -9.52 2.88 0.42
CA THR A 50 -8.84 1.77 -0.29
C THR A 50 -9.54 1.44 -1.61
N LEU A 51 -10.87 1.35 -1.59
CA LEU A 51 -11.68 1.03 -2.77
C LEU A 51 -11.58 2.10 -3.87
N LEU A 52 -11.74 3.37 -3.49
CA LEU A 52 -11.63 4.50 -4.42
C LEU A 52 -10.26 4.55 -5.09
N MET A 53 -9.19 4.27 -4.35
CA MET A 53 -7.83 4.33 -4.88
C MET A 53 -7.54 3.19 -5.86
N ALA A 54 -8.07 1.98 -5.61
CA ALA A 54 -8.01 0.89 -6.57
C ALA A 54 -8.74 1.24 -7.88
N GLY A 55 -9.92 1.87 -7.79
CA GLY A 55 -10.68 2.34 -8.95
C GLY A 55 -9.94 3.41 -9.76
N VAL A 56 -9.42 4.43 -9.10
CA VAL A 56 -8.70 5.53 -9.77
C VAL A 56 -7.45 5.03 -10.51
N SER A 57 -6.68 4.11 -9.91
CA SER A 57 -5.51 3.53 -10.60
C SER A 57 -5.90 2.79 -11.89
N HIS A 58 -6.95 1.96 -11.82
CA HIS A 58 -7.46 1.23 -12.98
C HIS A 58 -7.91 2.20 -14.09
N ASP A 59 -8.62 3.26 -13.70
CA ASP A 59 -9.14 4.26 -14.62
C ASP A 59 -8.03 5.14 -15.25
N LEU A 60 -6.88 5.29 -14.59
CA LEU A 60 -5.69 5.96 -15.14
C LEU A 60 -4.90 5.05 -16.09
N ARG A 61 -4.81 3.74 -15.83
CA ARG A 61 -4.10 2.79 -16.72
C ARG A 61 -4.73 2.70 -18.11
N THR A 62 -6.06 2.84 -18.20
CA THR A 62 -6.80 2.77 -19.47
C THR A 62 -6.38 3.87 -20.48
N PRO A 63 -6.46 5.17 -20.15
CA PRO A 63 -6.00 6.23 -21.05
C PRO A 63 -4.49 6.17 -21.29
N LEU A 64 -3.66 5.82 -20.30
CA LEU A 64 -2.21 5.65 -20.51
C LEU A 64 -1.90 4.56 -21.54
N THR A 65 -2.58 3.42 -21.45
CA THR A 65 -2.44 2.34 -22.44
C THR A 65 -2.87 2.79 -23.83
N ARG A 66 -3.95 3.57 -23.92
CA ARG A 66 -4.41 4.12 -25.20
C ARG A 66 -3.41 5.12 -25.80
N ILE A 67 -2.78 5.96 -24.97
CA ILE A 67 -1.73 6.87 -25.44
C ILE A 67 -0.52 6.07 -25.94
N ARG A 68 -0.10 5.03 -25.22
CA ARG A 68 0.97 4.12 -25.66
C ARG A 68 0.64 3.44 -26.99
N LEU A 69 -0.60 2.99 -27.20
CA LEU A 69 -0.99 2.44 -28.50
C LEU A 69 -0.99 3.50 -29.62
N ALA A 70 -1.31 4.75 -29.30
CA ALA A 70 -1.26 5.84 -30.26
C ALA A 70 0.18 6.22 -30.65
N THR A 71 1.14 6.15 -29.72
CA THR A 71 2.56 6.41 -30.01
C THR A 71 3.15 5.36 -30.95
N GLU A 72 2.72 4.10 -30.86
CA GLU A 72 3.11 3.04 -31.81
C GLU A 72 2.63 3.31 -33.26
N MET A 73 1.64 4.19 -33.45
CA MET A 73 1.11 4.57 -34.77
C MET A 73 1.74 5.86 -35.32
N MET A 74 2.68 6.48 -34.59
CA MET A 74 3.35 7.70 -35.02
C MET A 74 4.32 7.45 -36.18
N SER A 75 4.60 8.50 -36.97
CA SER A 75 5.52 8.39 -38.09
C SER A 75 6.96 8.21 -37.62
N GLU A 76 7.83 7.58 -38.42
CA GLU A 76 9.25 7.41 -38.07
C GLU A 76 9.97 8.76 -37.82
N GLN A 77 9.52 9.84 -38.47
CA GLN A 77 10.04 11.20 -38.27
C GLN A 77 9.78 11.71 -36.84
N ASP A 78 8.71 11.22 -36.21
CA ASP A 78 8.31 11.57 -34.85
C ASP A 78 8.75 10.51 -33.82
N GLY A 79 9.60 9.55 -34.20
CA GLY A 79 9.99 8.43 -33.33
C GLY A 79 10.59 8.87 -31.99
N TYR A 80 11.35 9.97 -31.99
CA TYR A 80 11.90 10.55 -30.75
C TYR A 80 10.82 11.11 -29.81
N LEU A 81 9.71 11.62 -30.35
CA LEU A 81 8.56 12.06 -29.55
C LEU A 81 7.83 10.86 -28.98
N ALA A 82 7.61 9.82 -29.78
CA ALA A 82 6.99 8.57 -29.33
C ALA A 82 7.78 7.93 -28.18
N GLU A 83 9.11 7.87 -28.31
CA GLU A 83 10.00 7.35 -27.26
C GLU A 83 9.94 8.19 -25.98
N SER A 84 9.97 9.52 -26.09
CA SER A 84 9.81 10.43 -24.94
C SER A 84 8.47 10.23 -24.23
N ILE A 85 7.37 10.16 -24.99
CA ILE A 85 6.02 9.96 -24.42
C ILE A 85 5.93 8.59 -23.73
N ASN A 86 6.49 7.55 -24.34
CA ASN A 86 6.50 6.21 -23.74
C ASN A 86 7.26 6.19 -22.41
N LYS A 87 8.38 6.92 -22.31
CA LYS A 87 9.12 7.07 -21.06
C LYS A 87 8.31 7.81 -19.98
N ASP A 88 7.63 8.88 -20.34
CA ASP A 88 6.75 9.62 -19.42
C ASP A 88 5.58 8.74 -18.92
N ILE A 89 5.04 7.87 -19.78
CA ILE A 89 4.01 6.88 -19.40
C ILE A 89 4.56 5.86 -18.41
N GLU A 90 5.80 5.38 -18.61
CA GLU A 90 6.46 4.46 -17.66
C GLU A 90 6.67 5.13 -16.29
N GLU A 91 7.10 6.39 -16.27
CA GLU A 91 7.23 7.16 -15.04
C GLU A 91 5.88 7.37 -14.35
N CYS A 92 4.82 7.70 -15.11
CA CYS A 92 3.48 7.81 -14.55
C CYS A 92 2.99 6.49 -13.93
N ASN A 93 3.26 5.35 -14.58
CA ASN A 93 2.90 4.03 -14.02
C ASN A 93 3.68 3.75 -12.73
N ALA A 94 4.98 4.05 -12.69
CA ALA A 94 5.80 3.88 -11.49
C ALA A 94 5.29 4.74 -10.32
N ILE A 95 4.89 5.99 -10.57
CA ILE A 95 4.29 6.87 -9.56
C ILE A 95 2.96 6.30 -9.05
N ILE A 96 2.10 5.80 -9.95
CA ILE A 96 0.83 5.17 -9.59
C ILE A 96 1.06 3.94 -8.71
N GLU A 97 2.03 3.09 -9.05
CA GLU A 97 2.37 1.89 -8.28
C GLU A 97 2.91 2.23 -6.89
N GLN A 98 3.88 3.15 -6.80
CA GLN A 98 4.41 3.62 -5.52
C GLN A 98 3.31 4.19 -4.62
N PHE A 99 2.37 4.95 -5.20
CA PHE A 99 1.26 5.50 -4.45
C PHE A 99 0.30 4.42 -3.92
N ILE A 100 0.01 3.38 -4.71
CA ILE A 100 -0.80 2.22 -4.28
C ILE A 100 -0.09 1.45 -3.16
N ASP A 101 1.21 1.23 -3.29
CA ASP A 101 1.99 0.51 -2.28
C ASP A 101 2.05 1.29 -0.97
N TYR A 102 2.25 2.61 -1.02
CA TYR A 102 2.18 3.47 0.16
C TYR A 102 0.83 3.36 0.87
N LEU A 103 -0.27 3.36 0.11
CA LEU A 103 -1.61 3.22 0.69
C LEU A 103 -1.86 1.83 1.27
N ARG A 104 -1.33 0.78 0.64
CA ARG A 104 -1.42 -0.60 1.14
C ARG A 104 -0.62 -0.80 2.43
N THR A 105 0.44 -0.02 2.65
CA THR A 105 1.27 -0.07 3.87
C THR A 105 0.49 0.30 5.15
N GLY A 106 -0.69 0.93 5.01
CA GLY A 106 -1.64 1.15 6.13
C GLY A 106 -2.46 -0.07 6.53
N GLN A 107 -2.45 -1.14 5.74
CA GLN A 107 -2.93 -2.45 6.17
C GLN A 107 -1.75 -3.16 6.83
N GLU A 108 -1.78 -3.28 8.16
CA GLU A 108 -0.79 -4.04 8.91
C GLU A 108 -0.70 -5.46 8.34
N MET A 109 0.31 -5.71 7.50
CA MET A 109 0.77 -7.08 7.28
C MET A 109 1.24 -7.59 8.64
N PRO A 110 0.84 -8.80 9.07
CA PRO A 110 1.33 -9.38 10.30
C PRO A 110 2.85 -9.29 10.33
N MET A 111 3.40 -8.63 11.34
CA MET A 111 4.85 -8.58 11.53
C MET A 111 5.31 -9.97 11.92
N GLU A 112 6.02 -10.64 11.02
CA GLU A 112 6.58 -11.97 11.25
C GLU A 112 8.08 -11.88 11.51
N MET A 113 8.62 -12.83 12.27
CA MET A 113 10.06 -12.99 12.44
C MET A 113 10.64 -13.48 11.12
N ALA A 114 11.40 -12.63 10.44
CA ALA A 114 12.05 -12.93 9.17
C ALA A 114 13.57 -12.93 9.31
N ASP A 115 14.24 -13.83 8.57
CA ASP A 115 15.69 -13.80 8.42
C ASP A 115 16.08 -12.66 7.47
N LEU A 116 16.76 -11.65 8.01
CA LEU A 116 17.23 -10.49 7.24
C LEU A 116 18.12 -10.90 6.06
N ASN A 117 18.92 -11.96 6.20
CA ASN A 117 19.78 -12.45 5.12
C ASN A 117 18.97 -13.07 3.99
N ALA A 118 17.86 -13.75 4.30
CA ALA A 118 16.97 -14.32 3.30
C ALA A 118 16.29 -13.21 2.49
N VAL A 119 15.75 -12.19 3.17
CA VAL A 119 15.11 -11.02 2.53
C VAL A 119 16.11 -10.28 1.64
N LEU A 120 17.34 -10.03 2.13
CA LEU A 120 18.39 -9.40 1.33
C LEU A 120 18.76 -10.26 0.11
N GLY A 121 18.83 -11.59 0.27
CA GLY A 121 19.11 -12.52 -0.81
C GLY A 121 18.06 -12.46 -1.92
N GLU A 122 16.78 -12.39 -1.57
CA GLU A 122 15.67 -12.24 -2.52
C GLU A 122 15.76 -10.92 -3.31
N VAL A 123 16.01 -9.80 -2.63
CA VAL A 123 16.16 -8.48 -3.27
C VAL A 123 17.36 -8.46 -4.22
N ILE A 124 18.50 -9.01 -3.80
CA ILE A 124 19.69 -9.12 -4.64
C ILE A 124 19.39 -9.98 -5.88
N ALA A 125 18.69 -11.10 -5.73
CA ALA A 125 18.34 -11.97 -6.85
C ALA A 125 17.43 -11.26 -7.87
N ALA A 126 16.42 -10.52 -7.38
CA ALA A 126 15.52 -9.74 -8.22
C ALA A 126 16.25 -8.65 -9.00
N GLU A 127 17.16 -7.92 -8.36
CA GLU A 127 17.89 -6.81 -8.99
C GLU A 127 18.97 -7.32 -9.97
N VAL A 128 19.63 -8.43 -9.66
CA VAL A 128 20.58 -9.08 -10.58
C VAL A 128 19.87 -9.55 -11.87
N ALA A 129 18.62 -9.99 -11.77
CA ALA A 129 17.82 -10.41 -12.91
C ALA A 129 17.40 -9.24 -13.82
N MET A 130 17.22 -8.03 -13.26
CA MET A 130 16.85 -6.82 -14.03
C MET A 130 18.06 -6.04 -14.56
N SER A 131 19.11 -5.84 -13.75
CA SER A 131 20.18 -4.87 -14.04
C SER A 131 21.51 -5.50 -14.50
N GLY A 132 21.63 -6.83 -14.54
CA GLY A 132 22.84 -7.50 -15.01
C GLY A 132 24.03 -7.35 -14.03
N LYS A 133 24.19 -8.35 -13.16
CA LYS A 133 25.32 -8.57 -12.23
C LYS A 133 25.60 -7.46 -11.22
N LEU A 134 24.83 -7.47 -10.13
CA LEU A 134 25.31 -6.97 -8.83
C LEU A 134 26.12 -8.07 -8.12
N LYS A 135 27.35 -7.74 -7.69
CA LYS A 135 28.08 -8.55 -6.71
C LYS A 135 27.72 -8.05 -5.31
N PRO A 136 27.02 -8.83 -4.47
CA PRO A 136 26.74 -8.41 -3.11
C PRO A 136 28.06 -8.30 -2.33
N ARG A 137 28.28 -7.14 -1.71
CA ARG A 137 29.45 -6.84 -0.88
C ARG A 137 29.26 -7.25 0.58
N PHE A 138 28.08 -7.75 0.93
CA PHE A 138 27.81 -8.37 2.23
C PHE A 138 27.95 -9.88 2.11
N THR A 139 28.94 -10.42 2.82
CA THR A 139 28.97 -11.84 3.19
C THR A 139 28.41 -11.92 4.61
N PRO A 140 27.36 -12.71 4.87
CA PRO A 140 26.85 -12.85 6.23
C PRO A 140 27.91 -13.63 7.01
N ALA A 141 28.66 -12.91 7.84
CA ALA A 141 29.40 -13.54 8.92
C ALA A 141 28.35 -14.18 9.84
N ALA A 142 28.42 -15.51 9.98
CA ALA A 142 27.58 -16.30 10.84
C ALA A 142 27.49 -15.67 12.25
N LEU A 143 26.40 -14.94 12.50
CA LEU A 143 26.01 -14.54 13.84
C LEU A 143 25.18 -15.70 14.39
N LYS A 144 25.83 -16.48 15.26
CA LYS A 144 25.19 -17.45 16.15
C LYS A 144 24.26 -16.76 17.13
#